data_AF-A0AAV8ZKR1-F1
#
_entry.id   AF-A0AAV8ZKR1-F1
#
_cell.length_a   1.000
_cell.length_b   1.000
_cell.length_c   1.000
_cell.angle_alpha   90.00
_cell.angle_beta   90.00
_cell.angle_gamma   90.00
#
_symmetry.space_group_name_H-M   'P 1'
#
loop_
_entity.id
_entity.type
_entity.pdbx_description
1 polymer ?
#
loop_
_entity_poly.entity_id
_entity_poly.type
_entity_poly.pdbx_seq_one_letter_code
_entity_poly.pdbx_strand_id
1 'polypeptide(L)'
;VVPWGDPESLALIQRQLDVDILISGHTHKFEAYEHENKFYINPGSATGAYNALDTSITPSFVLMDIQNTTVVTYVYQLVGDDVKVERIEYKKN
;
A
#
# COMPACT_ATOMS: atom_id res chain seq x y z
N VAL A 1 -7.47 -1.24 12.47
CA VAL A 1 -6.24 -1.70 13.13
C VAL A 1 -5.69 -0.54 13.92
N VAL A 2 -5.41 -0.71 15.20
CA VAL A 2 -4.86 0.35 16.05
C VAL A 2 -3.61 -0.25 16.72
N PRO A 3 -2.43 0.39 16.61
CA PRO A 3 -2.14 1.60 15.86
C PRO A 3 -2.26 1.42 14.33
N TRP A 4 -2.57 2.50 13.61
CA TRP A 4 -2.63 2.49 12.14
C TRP A 4 -1.22 2.50 11.55
N GLY A 5 -0.98 1.69 10.52
CA GLY A 5 0.32 1.62 9.87
C GLY A 5 1.40 0.88 10.67
N ASP A 6 1.06 0.34 11.84
CA ASP A 6 1.98 -0.50 12.62
C ASP A 6 2.12 -1.89 11.97
N PRO A 7 3.33 -2.31 11.56
CA PRO A 7 3.53 -3.58 10.85
C PRO A 7 3.07 -4.80 11.63
N GLU A 8 3.29 -4.83 12.95
CA GLU A 8 2.90 -5.95 13.81
C GLU A 8 1.38 -6.08 13.90
N SER A 9 0.68 -4.96 14.08
CA SER A 9 -0.78 -4.93 14.13
C SER A 9 -1.40 -5.31 12.79
N LEU A 10 -0.78 -4.91 11.68
CA LEU A 10 -1.19 -5.35 10.34
C LEU A 10 -0.91 -6.85 10.12
N ALA A 11 0.22 -7.37 10.62
CA ALA A 11 0.55 -8.79 10.54
C ALA A 11 -0.44 -9.67 11.32
N LEU A 12 -0.92 -9.21 12.48
CA LEU A 12 -1.99 -9.91 13.21
C LEU A 12 -3.27 -10.03 12.39
N ILE A 13 -3.66 -8.96 11.69
CA ILE A 13 -4.84 -8.96 10.83
C ILE A 13 -4.63 -9.80 9.58
N GLN A 14 -3.44 -9.73 8.97
CA GLN A 14 -3.07 -10.59 7.86
C GLN A 14 -3.24 -12.06 8.24
N ARG A 15 -2.72 -12.48 9.40
CA ARG A 15 -2.85 -13.86 9.92
C ARG A 15 -4.29 -14.24 10.22
N GLN A 16 -5.08 -13.33 10.80
CA GLN A 16 -6.49 -13.57 11.10
C GLN A 16 -7.32 -13.77 9.83
N LEU A 17 -7.01 -13.02 8.76
CA LEU A 17 -7.70 -13.10 7.48
C LEU A 17 -7.13 -14.19 6.56
N ASP A 18 -5.95 -14.72 6.88
CA ASP A 18 -5.22 -15.71 6.09
C ASP A 18 -4.99 -15.28 4.62
N VAL A 19 -4.51 -14.05 4.43
CA VAL A 19 -4.29 -13.46 3.09
C VAL A 19 -2.81 -13.39 2.72
N ASP A 20 -2.48 -13.51 1.43
CA ASP A 20 -1.10 -13.29 0.95
C ASP A 20 -0.76 -11.82 0.74
N ILE A 21 -1.77 -11.01 0.39
CA ILE A 21 -1.66 -9.57 0.20
C ILE A 21 -2.67 -8.89 1.11
N LEU A 22 -2.22 -8.06 2.04
CA LEU A 22 -3.07 -7.22 2.88
C LEU A 22 -3.11 -5.79 2.33
N ILE A 23 -4.29 -5.33 1.91
CA ILE A 23 -4.52 -3.95 1.50
C ILE A 23 -5.17 -3.18 2.64
N SER A 24 -4.56 -2.06 3.02
CA SER A 24 -5.05 -1.16 4.06
C SER A 24 -5.08 0.29 3.54
N GLY A 25 -5.54 1.21 4.38
CA GLY A 25 -5.63 2.64 4.03
C GLY A 25 -5.53 3.50 5.28
N HIS A 26 -6.34 4.57 5.34
CA HIS A 26 -6.48 5.49 6.48
C HIS A 26 -5.29 6.43 6.74
N THR A 27 -4.04 5.98 6.58
CA THR A 27 -2.86 6.85 6.79
C THR A 27 -2.72 7.93 5.71
N HIS A 28 -3.42 7.77 4.57
CA HIS A 28 -3.30 8.61 3.36
C HIS A 28 -1.89 8.61 2.75
N LYS A 29 -1.02 7.71 3.21
CA LYS A 29 0.36 7.56 2.75
C LYS A 29 0.49 6.26 1.98
N PHE A 30 1.03 6.36 0.77
CA PHE A 30 1.37 5.18 -0.01
C PHE A 30 2.46 4.36 0.70
N GLU A 31 2.24 3.05 0.81
CA GLU A 31 3.21 2.08 1.30
C GLU A 31 3.05 0.77 0.51
N ALA A 32 4.15 0.18 0.06
CA ALA A 32 4.15 -1.18 -0.47
C ALA A 32 5.44 -1.88 -0.03
N TYR A 33 5.30 -2.94 0.75
CA TYR A 33 6.44 -3.64 1.33
C TYR A 33 6.13 -5.11 1.61
N GLU A 34 7.19 -5.90 1.71
CA GLU A 34 7.13 -7.28 2.15
C GLU A 34 7.48 -7.37 3.64
N HIS A 35 6.69 -8.13 4.39
CA HIS A 35 6.94 -8.43 5.80
C HIS A 35 6.48 -9.86 6.09
N GLU A 36 7.34 -10.67 6.70
CA GLU A 36 7.08 -12.10 6.97
C GLU A 36 6.59 -12.90 5.76
N ASN A 37 7.19 -12.68 4.58
CA ASN A 37 6.82 -13.29 3.29
C ASN A 37 5.39 -12.95 2.81
N LYS A 38 4.75 -11.94 3.40
CA LYS A 38 3.43 -11.43 3.02
C LYS A 38 3.57 -10.02 2.48
N PHE A 39 2.70 -9.64 1.55
CA PHE A 39 2.78 -8.35 0.89
C PHE A 39 1.75 -7.38 1.46
N TYR A 40 2.18 -6.18 1.82
CA TYR A 40 1.34 -5.15 2.43
C TYR A 40 1.28 -3.96 1.50
N ILE A 41 0.06 -3.48 1.23
CA ILE A 41 -0.17 -2.34 0.34
C ILE A 41 -1.09 -1.34 1.04
N ASN A 42 -0.71 -0.08 0.97
CA ASN A 42 -1.56 1.06 1.24
C ASN A 42 -1.51 1.95 -0.01
N PRO A 43 -2.63 2.15 -0.73
CA PRO A 43 -2.63 2.93 -1.95
C PRO A 43 -2.50 4.45 -1.70
N GLY A 44 -2.55 4.89 -0.44
CA GLY A 44 -2.62 6.30 -0.09
C GLY A 44 -4.02 6.88 -0.31
N SER A 45 -4.09 8.16 -0.66
CA SER A 45 -5.34 8.86 -0.95
C SER A 45 -5.38 9.28 -2.41
N ALA A 46 -6.32 8.75 -3.20
CA ALA A 46 -6.44 9.08 -4.63
C ALA A 46 -6.67 10.58 -4.90
N THR A 47 -7.27 11.28 -3.94
CA THR A 47 -7.57 12.72 -4.06
C THR A 47 -6.58 13.60 -3.30
N GLY A 48 -5.61 13.02 -2.59
CA GLY A 48 -4.76 13.76 -1.64
C GLY A 48 -5.55 14.40 -0.50
N ALA A 49 -6.59 13.71 0.00
CA ALA A 49 -7.46 14.26 1.04
C ALA A 49 -6.68 14.55 2.33
N TYR A 50 -7.16 15.55 3.08
CA TYR A 50 -6.60 15.94 4.37
C TYR A 50 -6.53 14.75 5.35
N ASN A 51 -5.41 14.63 6.06
CA ASN A 51 -5.23 13.76 7.21
C ASN A 51 -4.82 14.60 8.44
N ALA A 52 -5.35 14.28 9.62
CA ALA A 52 -5.03 15.04 10.84
C ALA A 52 -3.59 14.83 11.35
N LEU A 53 -2.96 13.72 10.99
CA LEU A 53 -1.63 13.31 11.45
C LEU A 53 -0.53 13.63 10.44
N ASP A 54 -0.87 13.87 9.17
CA ASP A 54 0.08 14.18 8.10
C ASP A 54 -0.51 15.24 7.16
N THR A 55 0.19 16.36 7.03
CA THR A 55 -0.20 17.49 6.19
C THR A 55 0.39 17.42 4.78
N SER A 56 1.31 16.48 4.54
CA SER A 56 2.07 16.32 3.29
C SER A 56 1.53 15.18 2.42
N ILE A 57 0.21 15.17 2.20
CA ILE A 57 -0.44 14.09 1.43
C ILE A 57 -0.22 14.28 -0.06
N THR A 58 0.38 13.28 -0.69
CA THR A 58 0.53 13.20 -2.15
C THR A 58 -0.60 12.32 -2.73
N PRO A 59 -1.44 12.84 -3.66
CA PRO A 59 -2.47 12.04 -4.30
C PRO A 59 -1.86 10.79 -4.92
N SER A 60 -2.40 9.62 -4.59
CA SER A 60 -1.83 8.34 -5.00
C SER A 60 -2.86 7.22 -5.14
N PHE A 61 -2.60 6.30 -6.07
CA PHE A 61 -3.34 5.05 -6.21
C PHE A 61 -2.43 3.95 -6.76
N VAL A 62 -2.91 2.71 -6.68
CA VAL A 62 -2.16 1.52 -7.07
C VAL A 62 -2.93 0.72 -8.12
N LEU A 63 -2.22 0.24 -9.15
CA LEU A 63 -2.67 -0.79 -10.07
C LEU A 63 -1.83 -2.05 -9.86
N MET A 64 -2.48 -3.20 -9.70
CA MET A 64 -1.81 -4.49 -9.58
C MET A 64 -2.08 -5.33 -10.83
N ASP A 65 -1.01 -5.82 -11.46
CA ASP A 65 -1.05 -6.87 -12.46
C ASP A 65 -0.62 -8.19 -11.80
N ILE A 66 -1.57 -9.11 -11.66
CA ILE A 66 -1.38 -10.40 -10.97
C ILE A 66 -1.31 -11.50 -12.02
N GLN A 67 -0.17 -12.20 -12.07
CA GLN A 67 0.06 -13.33 -12.97
C GLN A 67 0.66 -14.51 -12.20
N ASN A 68 -0.11 -15.60 -12.11
CA ASN A 68 0.26 -16.80 -11.35
C ASN A 68 0.65 -16.48 -9.90
N THR A 69 1.93 -16.63 -9.55
CA THR A 69 2.49 -16.34 -8.22
C THR A 69 3.20 -15.01 -8.14
N THR A 70 3.17 -14.19 -9.20
CA THR A 70 3.85 -12.90 -9.26
C THR A 70 2.82 -11.78 -9.33
N VAL A 71 3.05 -10.71 -8.57
CA VAL A 71 2.29 -9.46 -8.66
C VAL A 71 3.25 -8.32 -8.99
N VAL A 72 2.88 -7.55 -10.02
CA VAL A 72 3.53 -6.29 -10.36
C VAL A 72 2.62 -5.16 -9.91
N THR A 73 3.12 -4.34 -9.00
CA THR A 73 2.40 -3.23 -8.39
C THR A 73 2.91 -1.92 -8.98
N TYR A 74 2.04 -1.21 -9.69
CA TYR A 74 2.28 0.11 -10.23
C TYR A 74 1.68 1.15 -9.31
N VAL A 75 2.50 2.12 -8.90
CA VAL A 75 2.11 3.17 -7.98
C VAL A 75 2.10 4.47 -8.76
N TYR A 76 0.95 5.13 -8.79
CA TYR A 76 0.79 6.41 -9.45
C TYR A 76 0.71 7.48 -8.37
N GLN A 77 1.55 8.51 -8.50
CA GLN A 77 1.57 9.65 -7.58
C GLN A 77 1.53 10.96 -8.36
N LEU A 78 0.69 11.90 -7.93
CA LEU A 78 0.67 13.24 -8.49
C LEU A 78 1.61 14.15 -7.69
N VAL A 79 2.77 14.48 -8.27
CA VAL A 79 3.77 15.33 -7.63
C VAL A 79 3.88 16.64 -8.42
N GLY A 80 3.32 17.71 -7.85
CA GLY A 80 3.07 18.93 -8.61
C GLY A 80 1.96 18.68 -9.63
N ASP A 81 2.23 18.96 -10.91
CA ASP A 81 1.31 18.68 -12.02
C ASP A 81 1.71 17.41 -12.81
N ASP A 82 2.76 16.70 -12.37
CA ASP A 82 3.28 15.52 -13.05
C ASP A 82 2.85 14.22 -12.35
N VAL A 83 2.48 13.24 -13.17
CA VAL A 83 2.21 11.87 -12.70
C VAL A 83 3.52 11.09 -12.71
N LYS A 84 3.99 10.69 -11.53
CA LYS A 84 5.10 9.76 -11.35
C LYS A 84 4.59 8.34 -11.20
N VAL A 85 5.29 7.39 -11.80
CA VAL A 85 4.97 5.97 -11.76
C VAL A 85 6.14 5.17 -11.21
N GLU A 86 5.90 4.37 -10.17
CA GLU A 86 6.85 3.41 -9.63
C GLU A 86 6.36 1.99 -9.86
N ARG A 87 7.30 1.05 -10.09
CA ARG A 87 7.00 -0.37 -10.33
C ARG A 87 7.67 -1.22 -9.25
N ILE A 88 6.88 -1.99 -8.51
CA ILE A 88 7.33 -2.91 -7.47
C ILE A 88 6.89 -4.32 -7.86
N GLU A 89 7.74 -5.32 -7.64
CA GLU A 89 7.44 -6.72 -7.97
C GLU A 89 7.50 -7.55 -6.69
N TYR A 90 6.46 -8.36 -6.45
CA TYR A 90 6.41 -9.35 -5.39
C TYR A 90 6.12 -10.72 -5.97
N LYS A 91 6.77 -11.74 -5.46
CA LYS A 91 6.56 -13.14 -5.86
C LYS A 91 6.24 -13.97 -4.64
N LYS A 92 5.08 -14.61 -4.66
CA LYS A 92 4.70 -15.61 -3.66
C LYS A 92 5.62 -16.84 -3.82
N ASN A 93 6.25 -17.22 -2.71
CA ASN A 93 7.03 -18.46 -2.58
C ASN A 93 6.12 -19.70 -2.50
#